data_AF-A0A523L140-F1
#
_entry.id   AF-A0A523L140-F1
#
_cell.length_a   1.000
_cell.length_b   1.000
_cell.length_c   1.000
_cell.angle_alpha   90.00
_cell.angle_beta   90.00
_cell.angle_gamma   90.00
#
_symmetry.space_group_name_H-M   'P 1'
#
loop_
_entity.id
_entity.type
_entity.pdbx_description
1 polymer ?
#
loop_
_entity_poly.entity_id
_entity_poly.type
_entity_poly.pdbx_seq_one_letter_code
_entity_poly.pdbx_strand_id
1 'polypeptide(L)' 'RAAVAAIPLNRLLVETDAPYLLPRDLAKQPRSRRNEPSFLPHILHRLAAAIDKPVDRVAEATRLNTERLFRLA' A
#
# COMPACT_ATOMS: atom_id res chain seq x y z
N ARG A 1 0.38 4.41 12.63
CA ARG A 1 0.54 5.41 11.56
C ARG A 1 1.92 6.07 11.63
N ALA A 2 2.31 6.67 12.77
CA ALA A 2 3.60 7.37 12.91
C ALA A 2 4.84 6.55 12.49
N ALA A 3 4.89 5.25 12.79
CA ALA A 3 6.02 4.38 12.40
C ALA A 3 6.30 4.36 10.89
N VAL A 4 5.26 4.49 10.06
CA VAL A 4 5.39 4.44 8.60
C VAL A 4 6.17 5.64 8.07
N ALA A 5 6.03 6.81 8.70
CA ALA A 5 6.78 8.02 8.33
C ALA A 5 8.29 7.90 8.58
N ALA A 6 8.71 6.98 9.45
CA ALA A 6 10.13 6.69 9.70
C ALA A 6 10.74 5.71 8.68
N ILE A 7 9.93 5.05 7.85
CA ILE A 7 10.41 4.09 6.85
C ILE A 7 10.95 4.88 5.64
N PRO A 8 12.23 4.72 5.25
CA PRO A 8 12.75 5.34 4.05
C PRO A 8 11.95 4.91 2.81
N LEU A 9 11.58 5.86 1.96
CA LEU A 9 10.72 5.60 0.80
C LEU A 9 11.31 4.55 -0.16
N ASN A 10 12.63 4.47 -0.28
CA ASN A 10 13.37 3.49 -1.08
C ASN A 10 13.51 2.10 -0.41
N ARG A 11 12.84 1.88 0.73
CA ARG A 11 12.74 0.60 1.43
C ARG A 11 11.29 0.20 1.71
N LEU A 12 10.34 1.02 1.28
CA LEU A 12 8.91 0.81 1.51
C LEU A 12 8.34 -0.14 0.46
N LEU A 13 7.60 -1.15 0.91
CA LEU A 13 6.75 -2.01 0.10
C LEU A 13 5.31 -1.85 0.56
N VAL A 14 4.35 -2.18 -0.30
CA VAL A 14 2.92 -2.13 0.00
C VAL A 14 2.26 -3.44 -0.40
N GLU A 15 1.38 -3.95 0.45
CA GLU A 15 0.66 -5.20 0.23
C GLU A 15 -0.75 -5.13 0.83
N THR A 16 -1.62 -6.05 0.43
CA THR A 16 -2.96 -6.20 1.03
C THR A 16 -3.01 -7.25 2.12
N ASP A 17 -2.12 -8.25 2.10
CA ASP A 17 -2.24 -9.48 2.90
C ASP A 17 -3.59 -10.21 2.67
N ALA A 18 -4.15 -10.11 1.46
CA ALA A 18 -5.37 -10.81 1.10
C ALA A 18 -5.21 -12.33 1.28
N PRO A 19 -6.19 -13.05 1.85
CA PRO A 19 -7.59 -12.63 2.09
C PRO A 19 -7.85 -11.87 3.41
N TYR A 20 -6.82 -11.57 4.19
CA TYR A 20 -6.90 -10.98 5.53
C TYR A 20 -6.77 -9.45 5.51
N LEU A 21 -6.91 -8.80 6.67
CA LEU A 21 -6.65 -7.37 6.85
C LEU A 21 -7.45 -6.40 5.96
N LEU A 22 -8.73 -6.71 5.73
CA LEU A 22 -9.65 -5.82 4.99
C LEU A 22 -9.62 -4.38 5.55
N PRO A 23 -9.34 -3.36 4.73
CA PRO A 23 -9.30 -1.98 5.22
C PRO A 23 -10.66 -1.56 5.79
N ARG A 24 -10.64 -1.10 7.05
CA ARG A 24 -11.87 -0.76 7.80
C ARG A 24 -12.56 0.51 7.30
N ASP A 25 -11.83 1.33 6.56
CA ASP A 25 -12.23 2.64 6.05
C ASP A 25 -12.54 2.65 4.55
N LEU A 26 -12.80 1.48 3.95
CA LEU A 26 -13.42 1.41 2.62
C LEU A 26 -14.81 2.05 2.66
N ALA A 27 -15.11 2.89 1.66
CA ALA A 27 -16.42 3.54 1.52
C ALA A 27 -17.56 2.52 1.39
N LYS A 28 -17.31 1.39 0.72
CA LYS A 28 -18.24 0.27 0.60
C LYS A 28 -17.52 -1.03 0.97
N GLN A 29 -17.92 -1.62 2.08
CA GLN A 29 -17.36 -2.89 2.54
C GLN A 29 -17.89 -4.05 1.68
N PRO A 30 -17.04 -4.99 1.22
CA PRO A 30 -17.49 -6.19 0.52
C PRO A 30 -18.34 -7.06 1.46
N ARG A 31 -19.41 -7.66 0.93
CA ARG A 31 -20.30 -8.54 1.70
C ARG A 31 -19.55 -9.73 2.32
N SER A 32 -18.59 -10.28 1.58
CA SER A 32 -17.76 -11.40 2.03
C SER A 32 -16.82 -11.05 3.18
N ARG A 33 -16.61 -9.75 3.46
CA ARG A 33 -15.60 -9.26 4.42
C ARG A 33 -14.17 -9.74 4.11
N ARG A 34 -13.95 -10.27 2.90
CA ARG A 34 -12.67 -10.75 2.41
C ARG A 34 -11.89 -9.60 1.79
N ASN A 35 -10.61 -9.50 2.13
CA ASN A 35 -9.71 -8.59 1.46
C ASN A 35 -9.24 -9.18 0.12
N GLU A 36 -8.90 -8.31 -0.82
CA GLU A 36 -8.49 -8.69 -2.18
C GLU A 36 -7.39 -7.73 -2.67
N PRO A 37 -6.50 -8.18 -3.57
CA PRO A 37 -5.47 -7.32 -4.18
C PRO A 37 -6.04 -6.05 -4.84
N SER A 38 -7.29 -6.09 -5.30
CA SER A 38 -8.01 -4.95 -5.88
C SER A 38 -8.17 -3.77 -4.91
N PHE A 39 -8.02 -3.97 -3.60
CA PHE A 39 -8.04 -2.90 -2.60
C PHE A 39 -6.68 -2.25 -2.34
N LEU A 40 -5.60 -2.70 -3.01
CA LEU A 40 -4.26 -2.11 -2.88
C LEU A 40 -4.22 -0.59 -3.17
N PRO A 41 -4.92 -0.04 -4.20
CA PRO A 41 -4.94 1.40 -4.43
C PRO A 41 -5.46 2.20 -3.23
N HIS A 42 -6.47 1.69 -2.51
CA HIS A 42 -6.99 2.33 -1.30
C HIS A 42 -5.91 2.39 -0.21
N ILE A 43 -5.20 1.28 0.02
CA ILE A 43 -4.09 1.24 0.98
C ILE A 43 -3.00 2.24 0.59
N LEU A 44 -2.65 2.31 -0.69
CA LEU A 44 -1.64 3.22 -1.22
C LEU A 44 -2.03 4.70 -1.01
N HIS A 45 -3.28 5.09 -1.24
CA HIS A 45 -3.76 6.44 -0.96
C HIS A 45 -3.64 6.80 0.52
N ARG A 46 -3.97 5.87 1.42
CA ARG A 46 -3.86 6.10 2.88
C ARG A 46 -2.41 6.18 3.34
N LEU A 47 -1.55 5.36 2.74
CA LEU A 47 -0.11 5.39 2.96
C LEU A 47 0.49 6.72 2.54
N ALA A 48 0.19 7.17 1.33
CA ALA A 48 0.67 8.44 0.78
C ALA A 48 0.26 9.64 1.64
N ALA A 49 -1.01 9.68 2.08
CA ALA A 49 -1.49 10.70 3.01
C ALA A 49 -0.79 10.64 4.38
N ALA A 50 -0.43 9.45 4.87
CA ALA A 50 0.22 9.28 6.17
C ALA A 50 1.69 9.73 6.19
N ILE A 51 2.35 9.80 5.02
CA ILE A 51 3.75 10.21 4.89
C ILE A 51 3.91 11.54 4.14
N ASP A 52 2.80 12.24 3.88
CA ASP A 52 2.73 13.52 3.17
C ASP A 52 3.48 13.50 1.82
N LYS A 53 3.09 12.58 0.94
CA LYS A 53 3.65 12.43 -0.41
C LYS A 53 2.57 12.26 -1.47
N PRO A 54 2.81 12.69 -2.72
CA PRO A 54 1.91 12.40 -3.84
C PRO A 54 1.79 10.89 -4.05
N VAL A 55 0.56 10.40 -4.29
CA VAL A 55 0.30 8.96 -4.46
C VAL A 55 1.13 8.36 -5.59
N ASP A 56 1.29 9.07 -6.72
CA ASP A 56 2.07 8.62 -7.87
C ASP A 56 3.55 8.43 -7.52
N ARG A 57 4.09 9.28 -6.64
CA ARG A 57 5.47 9.15 -6.15
C ARG A 57 5.65 7.94 -5.26
N VAL A 58 4.66 7.61 -4.44
CA VAL A 58 4.69 6.41 -3.59
C VAL A 58 4.50 5.16 -4.44
N ALA A 59 3.58 5.19 -5.40
CA ALA A 59 3.36 4.11 -6.37
C ALA A 59 4.67 3.76 -7.09
N GLU A 60 5.33 4.76 -7.66
CA GLU A 60 6.57 4.55 -8.41
C GLU A 60 7.69 4.03 -7.52
N ALA A 61 7.88 4.62 -6.33
CA ALA A 61 8.93 4.16 -5.42
C ALA A 61 8.69 2.72 -4.96
N THR A 62 7.47 2.36 -4.58
CA THR A 62 7.14 0.99 -4.14
C THR A 62 7.25 -0.03 -5.28
N ARG A 63 6.90 0.36 -6.52
CA ARG A 63 7.12 -0.47 -7.72
C ARG A 63 8.61 -0.73 -7.94
N LEU A 64 9.43 0.31 -8.00
CA LEU A 64 10.89 0.19 -8.18
C LEU A 64 11.56 -0.60 -7.06
N ASN A 65 11.10 -0.43 -5.81
CA ASN A 65 11.60 -1.20 -4.68
C ASN A 65 11.27 -2.70 -4.82
N THR A 66 10.05 -3.01 -5.27
CA THR A 66 9.59 -4.38 -5.53
C THR A 66 10.42 -5.00 -6.65
N GLU A 67 10.58 -4.31 -7.77
CA GLU A 67 11.39 -4.76 -8.91
C GLU A 67 12.82 -5.06 -8.49
N ARG A 68 13.46 -4.14 -7.76
CA ARG A 68 14.82 -4.34 -7.24
C ARG A 68 14.92 -5.52 -6.27
N LEU A 69 13.97 -5.66 -5.35
CA LEU A 69 14.01 -6.70 -4.32
C LEU A 69 13.82 -8.09 -4.91
N PHE A 70 12.83 -8.23 -5.80
CA PHE A 70 12.46 -9.51 -6.39
C PHE A 70 13.16 -9.79 -7.73
N ARG A 71 14.01 -8.87 -8.20
CA ARG A 71 14.75 -8.96 -9.48
C ARG A 71 13.79 -9.13 -10.67
N LEU A 72 12.76 -8.30 -10.70
CA LEU A 72 11.78 -8.26 -11.79
C LEU A 72 12.25 -7.19 -12.79
N ALA A 73 12.72 -7.63 -13.96
CA ALA A 73 13.29 -6.85 -15.07
C ALA A 73 14.68 -6.24 -14.83
#